data_AF-A0A1Q3N9U6-F1
#
_entry.id   AF-A0A1Q3N9U6-F1
#
_cell.length_a   1.000
_cell.length_b   1.000
_cell.length_c   1.000
_cell.angle_alpha   90.00
_cell.angle_beta   90.00
_cell.angle_gamma   90.00
#
_symmetry.space_group_name_H-M   'P 1'
#
loop_
_entity.id
_entity.type
_entity.pdbx_description
1 polymer ?
#
loop_
_entity_poly.entity_id
_entity_poly.type
_entity_poly.pdbx_seq_one_letter_code
_entity_poly.pdbx_strand_id
1 'polypeptide(L)'
;ATTQAVIGHLQNALALHQEPNLYSANTMFEVAELIGKTLRKVLEDVTTDTQEQMNYSCSILVGGQIQGEEMQLYNVYPQGNFICATTDTPYFQIGESKYGKPILDRALHYTMPLDDALRCSLISFDSTLRSNVSVGLPLDALVYHKDSFKIPEGKRIREDDPYFTQISKQWSETLRRGLQELPKPTTDYGL
;
A
#
# COMPACT_ATOMS: atom_id res chain seq x y z
N ALA A 1 3.79 13.22 11.36
CA ALA A 1 5.00 14.02 11.58
C ALA A 1 6.23 13.31 11.01
N THR A 2 6.62 12.13 11.51
CA THR A 2 7.81 11.37 11.06
C THR A 2 7.86 11.15 9.55
N THR A 3 6.77 10.66 8.94
CA THR A 3 6.69 10.45 7.48
C THR A 3 6.88 11.72 6.68
N GLN A 4 6.33 12.85 7.13
CA GLN A 4 6.50 14.14 6.45
C GLN A 4 7.95 14.63 6.51
N ALA A 5 8.64 14.44 7.63
CA ALA A 5 10.06 14.78 7.75
C ALA A 5 10.92 13.90 6.82
N VAL A 6 10.67 12.59 6.75
CA VAL A 6 11.35 11.68 5.81
C VAL A 6 11.19 12.15 4.36
N ILE A 7 9.95 12.42 3.93
CA ILE A 7 9.68 12.93 2.56
C ILE A 7 10.36 14.28 2.33
N GLY A 8 10.31 15.19 3.31
CA GLY A 8 10.97 16.50 3.23
C GLY A 8 12.48 16.39 3.07
N HIS A 9 13.15 15.48 3.79
CA HIS A 9 14.59 15.22 3.62
C HIS A 9 14.91 14.69 2.22
N LEU A 10 14.15 13.74 1.71
CA LEU A 10 14.34 13.18 0.36
C LEU A 10 14.14 14.25 -0.72
N GLN A 11 13.11 15.08 -0.59
CA GLN A 11 12.84 16.19 -1.51
C GLN A 11 13.93 17.26 -1.45
N ASN A 12 14.42 17.60 -0.25
CA ASN A 12 15.47 18.59 -0.09
C ASN A 12 16.81 18.09 -0.66
N ALA A 13 17.14 16.80 -0.48
CA ALA A 13 18.32 16.19 -1.10
C ALA A 13 18.27 16.26 -2.63
N LEU A 14 17.09 16.04 -3.23
CA LEU A 14 16.87 16.22 -4.67
C LEU A 14 17.05 17.69 -5.09
N ALA A 15 16.42 18.63 -4.38
CA ALA A 15 16.47 20.05 -4.71
C ALA A 15 17.88 20.66 -4.60
N LEU A 16 18.69 20.15 -3.66
CA LEU A 16 20.07 20.58 -3.46
C LEU A 16 21.09 19.76 -4.24
N HIS A 17 20.65 18.79 -5.05
CA HIS A 17 21.51 17.83 -5.75
C HIS A 17 22.53 17.13 -4.81
N GLN A 18 22.13 16.87 -3.56
CA GLN A 18 22.95 16.18 -2.58
C GLN A 18 22.87 14.68 -2.82
N GLU A 19 24.01 14.01 -2.98
CA GLU A 19 24.08 12.56 -3.15
C GLU A 19 24.46 11.83 -1.86
N PRO A 20 23.94 10.61 -1.62
CA PRO A 20 22.95 9.91 -2.45
C PRO A 20 21.54 10.50 -2.34
N ASN A 21 20.79 10.52 -3.44
CA ASN A 21 19.37 10.89 -3.51
C ASN A 21 18.58 9.89 -4.39
N LEU A 22 17.26 10.08 -4.50
CA LEU A 22 16.38 9.17 -5.24
C LEU A 22 16.67 9.08 -6.75
N TYR A 23 17.35 10.08 -7.33
CA TYR A 23 17.70 10.10 -8.77
C TYR A 23 19.13 9.63 -9.04
N SER A 24 19.99 9.55 -8.02
CA SER A 24 21.34 9.00 -8.13
C SER A 24 21.42 7.50 -7.81
N ALA A 25 20.36 6.92 -7.24
CA ALA A 25 20.29 5.49 -6.93
C ALA A 25 20.15 4.65 -8.21
N ASN A 26 20.91 3.57 -8.31
CA ASN A 26 20.99 2.71 -9.50
C ASN A 26 20.01 1.52 -9.45
N THR A 27 19.56 1.14 -8.26
CA THR A 27 18.63 0.00 -8.06
C THR A 27 17.52 0.37 -7.08
N MET A 28 16.36 -0.28 -7.17
CA MET A 28 15.30 -0.05 -6.18
C MET A 28 15.70 -0.54 -4.79
N PHE A 29 16.66 -1.45 -4.69
CA PHE A 29 17.29 -1.83 -3.42
C PHE A 29 18.02 -0.64 -2.79
N GLU A 30 18.85 0.09 -3.55
CA GLU A 30 19.52 1.31 -3.07
C GLU A 30 18.49 2.38 -2.66
N VAL A 31 17.38 2.52 -3.39
CA VAL A 31 16.28 3.40 -3.02
C VAL A 31 15.67 3.01 -1.67
N ALA A 32 15.37 1.72 -1.46
CA ALA A 32 14.84 1.22 -0.18
C ALA A 32 15.83 1.44 0.97
N GLU A 33 17.13 1.23 0.72
CA GLU A 33 18.20 1.46 1.70
C GLU A 33 18.31 2.93 2.09
N LEU A 34 18.26 3.84 1.11
CA LEU A 34 18.29 5.29 1.34
C LEU A 34 17.09 5.76 2.18
N ILE A 35 15.89 5.26 1.86
CA ILE A 35 14.65 5.58 2.60
C ILE A 35 14.75 5.03 4.02
N GLY A 36 15.21 3.80 4.21
CA GLY A 36 15.41 3.20 5.53
C GLY A 36 16.43 3.96 6.39
N LYS A 37 17.55 4.40 5.80
CA LYS A 37 18.55 5.25 6.48
C LYS A 37 17.96 6.60 6.89
N THR A 38 17.17 7.23 6.01
CA THR A 38 16.53 8.52 6.31
C THR A 38 15.47 8.37 7.40
N LEU A 39 14.67 7.31 7.38
CA LEU A 39 13.69 7.01 8.41
C LEU A 39 14.33 6.85 9.79
N ARG A 40 15.41 6.06 9.90
CA ARG A 40 16.15 5.93 11.17
C ARG A 40 16.66 7.27 11.68
N LYS A 41 17.28 8.05 10.80
CA LYS A 41 17.82 9.37 11.17
C LYS A 41 16.72 10.29 11.73
N VAL A 42 15.57 10.35 11.04
CA VAL A 42 14.44 11.18 11.51
C VAL A 42 13.93 10.71 12.88
N LEU A 43 13.90 9.41 13.15
CA LEU A 43 13.50 8.89 14.46
C LEU A 43 14.51 9.22 15.55
N GLU A 44 15.81 9.11 15.26
CA GLU A 44 16.91 9.49 16.16
C GLU A 44 16.90 10.99 16.49
N ASP A 45 16.55 11.85 15.52
CA ASP A 45 16.44 13.30 15.70
C ASP A 45 15.23 13.69 16.60
N VAL A 46 14.20 12.84 16.71
CA VAL A 46 13.05 13.07 17.59
C VAL A 46 13.37 12.69 19.04
N THR A 47 13.98 11.52 19.25
CA THR A 47 14.38 11.05 20.58
C THR A 47 15.45 9.97 20.47
N THR A 48 16.41 10.01 21.39
CA THR A 48 17.44 8.97 21.53
C THR A 48 16.95 7.77 22.34
N ASP A 49 15.78 7.86 22.98
CA ASP A 49 15.19 6.74 23.72
C ASP A 49 14.47 5.79 22.75
N THR A 50 15.04 4.59 22.59
CA THR A 50 14.48 3.51 21.75
C THR A 50 13.05 3.11 22.12
N GLN A 51 12.63 3.22 23.38
CA GLN A 51 11.25 2.92 23.77
C GLN A 51 10.30 4.02 23.31
N GLU A 52 10.71 5.28 23.39
CA GLU A 52 9.91 6.39 22.89
C GLU A 52 9.83 6.42 21.36
N GLN A 53 10.87 5.97 20.65
CA GLN A 53 10.86 5.87 19.18
C GLN A 53 9.68 5.03 18.65
N MET A 54 9.20 4.06 19.42
CA MET A 54 8.02 3.25 19.05
C MET A 54 6.75 4.11 18.89
N ASN A 55 6.61 5.18 19.65
CA ASN A 55 5.47 6.10 19.58
C ASN A 55 5.48 6.96 18.31
N TYR A 56 6.64 7.10 17.66
CA TYR A 56 6.83 7.90 16.44
C TYR A 56 7.10 7.03 15.20
N SER A 57 7.03 5.71 15.36
CA SER A 57 7.33 4.74 14.32
C SER A 57 6.39 4.87 13.12
N CYS A 58 6.92 4.64 11.93
CA CYS A 58 6.13 4.52 10.72
C CYS A 58 6.71 3.48 9.78
N SER A 59 5.90 3.04 8.82
CA SER A 59 6.31 2.14 7.74
C SER A 59 6.05 2.81 6.41
N ILE A 60 6.88 2.50 5.42
CA ILE A 60 6.82 3.10 4.09
C ILE A 60 6.85 1.98 3.06
N LEU A 61 5.92 2.02 2.11
CA LEU A 61 5.99 1.18 0.91
C LEU A 61 6.74 1.93 -0.17
N VAL A 62 7.68 1.24 -0.83
CA VAL A 62 8.52 1.79 -1.88
C VAL A 62 8.39 0.90 -3.10
N GLY A 63 7.73 1.37 -4.14
CA GLY A 63 7.50 0.62 -5.37
C GLY A 63 7.90 1.44 -6.59
N GLY A 64 8.42 0.77 -7.62
CA GLY A 64 8.83 1.44 -8.85
C GLY A 64 9.67 0.55 -9.76
N GLN A 65 10.28 1.18 -10.75
CA GLN A 65 11.17 0.54 -11.70
C GLN A 65 12.25 1.53 -12.13
N ILE A 66 13.50 1.07 -12.14
CA ILE A 66 14.65 1.80 -12.69
C ILE A 66 15.01 1.18 -14.04
N GLN A 67 15.46 1.99 -15.00
CA GLN A 67 15.76 1.51 -16.34
C GLN A 67 16.85 0.43 -16.30
N GLY A 68 16.56 -0.73 -16.92
CA GLY A 68 17.44 -1.89 -16.91
C GLY A 68 17.16 -2.89 -15.77
N GLU A 69 16.30 -2.54 -14.82
CA GLU A 69 15.91 -3.40 -13.69
C GLU A 69 14.44 -3.84 -13.81
N GLU A 70 14.12 -4.93 -13.10
CA GLU A 70 12.76 -5.39 -12.91
C GLU A 70 11.96 -4.45 -11.99
N MET A 71 10.63 -4.52 -12.06
CA MET A 71 9.77 -3.79 -11.13
C MET A 71 9.90 -4.41 -9.73
N GLN A 72 10.12 -3.57 -8.72
CA GLN A 72 10.30 -4.03 -7.34
C GLN A 72 9.41 -3.24 -6.38
N LEU A 73 8.96 -3.91 -5.33
CA LEU A 73 8.14 -3.34 -4.25
C LEU A 73 8.74 -3.76 -2.91
N TYR A 74 9.03 -2.79 -2.06
CA TYR A 74 9.60 -2.97 -0.73
C TYR A 74 8.65 -2.47 0.35
N ASN A 75 8.65 -3.16 1.49
CA ASN A 75 8.09 -2.66 2.74
C ASN A 75 9.22 -2.31 3.71
N VAL A 76 9.36 -1.01 3.99
CA VAL A 76 10.36 -0.46 4.91
C VAL A 76 9.74 -0.35 6.30
N TYR A 77 10.32 -1.07 7.25
CA TYR A 77 9.90 -1.09 8.65
C TYR A 77 10.48 0.09 9.43
N PRO A 78 9.93 0.40 10.63
CA PRO A 78 10.43 1.50 11.47
C PRO A 78 11.92 1.45 11.78
N GLN A 79 12.51 0.24 11.84
CA GLN A 79 13.93 0.02 12.11
C GLN A 79 14.83 0.31 10.89
N GLY A 80 14.24 0.72 9.76
CA GLY A 80 14.92 1.02 8.50
C GLY A 80 15.37 -0.22 7.71
N ASN A 81 15.11 -1.43 8.22
CA ASN A 81 15.21 -2.66 7.42
C ASN A 81 13.96 -2.83 6.56
N PHE A 82 14.04 -3.70 5.54
CA PHE A 82 12.97 -3.87 4.57
C PHE A 82 12.94 -5.28 4.00
N ILE A 83 11.77 -5.65 3.46
CA ILE A 83 11.57 -6.88 2.68
C ILE A 83 11.06 -6.53 1.28
N CYS A 84 11.35 -7.37 0.30
CA CYS A 84 10.87 -7.24 -1.08
C CYS A 84 9.68 -8.16 -1.32
N ALA A 85 8.69 -7.69 -2.08
CA ALA A 85 7.60 -8.51 -2.59
C ALA A 85 8.15 -9.56 -3.56
N THR A 86 7.50 -10.71 -3.61
CA THR A 86 7.87 -11.83 -4.49
C THR A 86 6.64 -12.31 -5.25
N THR A 87 6.80 -13.29 -6.13
CA THR A 87 5.65 -13.94 -6.79
C THR A 87 4.71 -14.63 -5.80
N ASP A 88 5.25 -15.15 -4.69
CA ASP A 88 4.48 -15.84 -3.65
C ASP A 88 3.84 -14.87 -2.65
N THR A 89 4.42 -13.68 -2.48
CA THR A 89 3.87 -12.59 -1.66
C THR A 89 3.90 -11.29 -2.47
N PRO A 90 2.93 -11.11 -3.39
CA PRO A 90 2.98 -10.06 -4.42
C PRO A 90 2.46 -8.70 -3.97
N TYR A 91 2.09 -8.53 -2.70
CA TYR A 91 1.54 -7.27 -2.18
C TYR A 91 1.94 -7.03 -0.72
N PHE A 92 1.91 -5.76 -0.33
CA PHE A 92 2.06 -5.35 1.07
C PHE A 92 0.95 -4.39 1.49
N GLN A 93 0.71 -4.30 2.79
CA GLN A 93 -0.20 -3.34 3.40
C GLN A 93 0.50 -2.68 4.60
N ILE A 94 0.19 -1.41 4.83
CA ILE A 94 0.61 -0.64 6.00
C ILE A 94 -0.62 0.05 6.64
N GLY A 95 -0.55 0.38 7.91
CA GLY A 95 -1.69 0.92 8.67
C GLY A 95 -2.74 -0.13 9.01
N GLU A 96 -4.02 0.25 8.98
CA GLU A 96 -5.17 -0.61 9.32
C GLU A 96 -5.51 -1.61 8.21
N SER A 97 -4.75 -2.70 8.15
CA SER A 97 -4.74 -3.64 7.02
C SER A 97 -5.65 -4.85 7.17
N LYS A 98 -6.12 -5.16 8.39
CA LYS A 98 -6.79 -6.43 8.72
C LYS A 98 -8.15 -6.61 8.02
N TYR A 99 -8.90 -5.53 7.83
CA TYR A 99 -10.27 -5.58 7.32
C TYR A 99 -10.33 -5.89 5.81
N GLY A 100 -9.42 -5.31 5.03
CA GLY A 100 -9.33 -5.52 3.58
C GLY A 100 -8.48 -6.73 3.16
N LYS A 101 -7.67 -7.28 4.07
CA LYS A 101 -6.79 -8.43 3.78
C LYS A 101 -7.51 -9.67 3.22
N PRO A 102 -8.70 -10.09 3.72
CA PRO A 102 -9.34 -11.33 3.29
C PRO A 102 -9.73 -11.40 1.80
N ILE A 103 -9.99 -10.27 1.13
CA ILE A 103 -10.28 -10.25 -0.31
C ILE A 103 -8.99 -10.31 -1.13
N LEU A 104 -7.92 -9.65 -0.66
CA LEU A 104 -6.59 -9.70 -1.28
C LEU A 104 -6.05 -11.13 -1.22
N ASP A 105 -6.10 -11.79 -0.05
CA ASP A 105 -5.62 -13.16 0.15
C ASP A 105 -6.37 -14.19 -0.72
N ARG A 106 -7.64 -13.92 -1.08
CA ARG A 106 -8.48 -14.86 -1.84
C ARG A 106 -8.39 -14.67 -3.35
N ALA A 107 -8.19 -13.44 -3.81
CA ALA A 107 -8.32 -13.09 -5.22
C ALA A 107 -7.00 -12.63 -5.85
N LEU A 108 -6.17 -11.87 -5.12
CA LEU A 108 -4.99 -11.24 -5.71
C LEU A 108 -3.85 -12.25 -5.87
N HIS A 109 -3.26 -12.30 -7.07
CA HIS A 109 -2.10 -13.12 -7.38
C HIS A 109 -1.16 -12.39 -8.36
N TYR A 110 0.10 -12.82 -8.43
CA TYR A 110 1.16 -12.10 -9.18
C TYR A 110 0.82 -11.86 -10.67
N THR A 111 0.16 -12.80 -11.34
CA THR A 111 -0.19 -12.71 -12.76
C THR A 111 -1.53 -12.01 -13.02
N MET A 112 -2.13 -11.37 -12.00
CA MET A 112 -3.44 -10.74 -12.12
C MET A 112 -3.34 -9.49 -13.02
N PRO A 113 -4.25 -9.30 -13.99
CA PRO A 113 -4.34 -8.06 -14.75
C PRO A 113 -4.49 -6.82 -13.85
N LEU A 114 -3.87 -5.71 -14.24
CA LEU A 114 -3.82 -4.50 -13.40
C LEU A 114 -5.21 -3.92 -13.08
N ASP A 115 -6.16 -4.04 -14.00
CA ASP A 115 -7.54 -3.58 -13.82
C ASP A 115 -8.30 -4.41 -12.77
N ASP A 116 -8.11 -5.73 -12.77
CA ASP A 116 -8.65 -6.61 -11.74
C ASP A 116 -7.94 -6.42 -10.39
N ALA A 117 -6.62 -6.23 -10.38
CA ALA A 117 -5.86 -5.94 -9.16
C ALA A 117 -6.28 -4.60 -8.53
N LEU A 118 -6.51 -3.57 -9.35
CA LEU A 118 -7.07 -2.29 -8.90
C LEU A 118 -8.48 -2.47 -8.34
N ARG A 119 -9.36 -3.19 -9.04
CA ARG A 119 -10.73 -3.46 -8.55
C ARG A 119 -10.69 -4.20 -7.20
N CYS A 120 -9.85 -5.23 -7.08
CA CYS A 120 -9.63 -5.96 -5.83
C CYS A 120 -9.16 -5.03 -4.69
N SER A 121 -8.19 -4.15 -4.98
CA SER A 121 -7.67 -3.16 -4.02
C SER A 121 -8.74 -2.18 -3.56
N LEU A 122 -9.60 -1.69 -4.47
CA LEU A 122 -10.70 -0.80 -4.11
C LEU A 122 -11.75 -1.49 -3.23
N ILE A 123 -12.05 -2.76 -3.48
CA ILE A 123 -12.95 -3.55 -2.61
C ILE A 123 -12.34 -3.81 -1.23
N SER A 124 -11.01 -4.01 -1.16
CA SER A 124 -10.28 -4.06 0.11
C SER A 124 -10.43 -2.75 0.90
N PHE A 125 -10.35 -1.59 0.23
CA PHE A 125 -10.62 -0.30 0.86
C PHE A 125 -12.10 -0.11 1.27
N ASP A 126 -13.06 -0.50 0.44
CA ASP A 126 -14.50 -0.43 0.78
C ASP A 126 -14.82 -1.18 2.09
N SER A 127 -14.28 -2.39 2.23
CA SER A 127 -14.43 -3.22 3.44
C SER A 127 -13.82 -2.54 4.68
N THR A 128 -12.69 -1.87 4.48
CA THR A 128 -11.94 -1.18 5.56
C THR A 128 -12.65 0.11 5.99
N LEU A 129 -13.08 0.95 5.04
CA LEU A 129 -13.83 2.20 5.29
C LEU A 129 -15.12 1.95 6.08
N ARG A 130 -15.81 0.85 5.80
CA ARG A 130 -17.05 0.48 6.51
C ARG A 130 -16.82 -0.02 7.93
N SER A 131 -15.60 -0.47 8.24
CA SER A 131 -15.30 -1.22 9.47
C SER A 131 -14.37 -0.46 10.42
N ASN A 132 -13.64 0.56 9.95
CA ASN A 132 -12.74 1.35 10.78
C ASN A 132 -12.74 2.83 10.36
N VAL A 133 -13.16 3.70 11.28
CA VAL A 133 -13.25 5.15 11.09
C VAL A 133 -11.90 5.86 10.95
N SER A 134 -10.78 5.20 11.28
CA SER A 134 -9.45 5.76 11.09
C SER A 134 -9.01 5.75 9.62
N VAL A 135 -9.73 5.03 8.75
CA VAL A 135 -9.52 5.02 7.30
C VAL A 135 -10.67 5.79 6.67
N GLY A 136 -10.35 6.71 5.75
CA GLY A 136 -11.33 7.63 5.18
C GLY A 136 -11.00 8.01 3.73
N LEU A 137 -11.99 8.60 3.06
CA LEU A 137 -11.83 9.25 1.77
C LEU A 137 -11.27 10.67 1.96
N PRO A 138 -10.61 11.26 0.92
CA PRO A 138 -10.36 10.67 -0.39
C PRO A 138 -9.25 9.60 -0.38
N LEU A 139 -9.31 8.67 -1.34
CA LEU A 139 -8.22 7.74 -1.62
C LEU A 139 -7.40 8.27 -2.81
N ASP A 140 -6.10 8.00 -2.82
CA ASP A 140 -5.25 8.25 -3.98
C ASP A 140 -4.80 6.90 -4.56
N ALA A 141 -5.08 6.68 -5.84
CA ALA A 141 -4.74 5.45 -6.55
C ALA A 141 -3.80 5.76 -7.72
N LEU A 142 -2.83 4.88 -7.97
CA LEU A 142 -1.87 5.01 -9.06
C LEU A 142 -1.65 3.64 -9.70
N VAL A 143 -1.66 3.59 -11.03
CA VAL A 143 -1.38 2.39 -11.82
C VAL A 143 -0.11 2.63 -12.63
N TYR A 144 0.90 1.81 -12.40
CA TYR A 144 2.17 1.85 -13.12
C TYR A 144 2.27 0.64 -14.06
N HIS A 145 2.60 0.90 -15.33
CA HIS A 145 2.82 -0.15 -16.31
C HIS A 145 4.31 -0.51 -16.38
N LYS A 146 4.62 -1.81 -16.32
CA LYS A 146 5.98 -2.34 -16.50
C LYS A 146 6.60 -1.77 -17.77
N ASP A 147 7.86 -1.38 -17.68
CA ASP A 147 8.71 -0.83 -18.75
C ASP A 147 8.22 0.50 -19.35
N SER A 148 7.23 1.14 -18.74
CA SER A 148 6.71 2.41 -19.25
C SER A 148 7.62 3.59 -18.92
N PHE A 149 8.30 3.56 -17.76
CA PHE A 149 9.11 4.66 -17.22
C PHE A 149 8.42 6.04 -17.26
N LYS A 150 7.08 6.03 -17.24
CA LYS A 150 6.25 7.23 -17.22
C LYS A 150 5.69 7.41 -15.83
N ILE A 151 5.73 8.65 -15.34
CA ILE A 151 5.04 9.03 -14.10
C ILE A 151 3.54 8.97 -14.40
N PRO A 152 2.77 8.08 -13.75
CA PRO A 152 1.33 8.01 -13.98
C PRO A 152 0.65 9.23 -13.35
N GLU A 153 -0.43 9.72 -13.96
CA GLU A 153 -1.20 10.86 -13.43
C GLU A 153 -1.86 10.56 -12.08
N GLY A 154 -2.19 9.28 -11.84
CA GLY A 154 -2.96 8.85 -10.68
C GLY A 154 -4.41 9.32 -10.72
N LYS A 155 -5.20 8.89 -9.73
CA LYS A 155 -6.59 9.29 -9.56
C LYS A 155 -6.89 9.48 -8.08
N ARG A 156 -7.40 10.67 -7.75
CA ARG A 156 -8.00 10.95 -6.45
C ARG A 156 -9.47 10.54 -6.46
N ILE A 157 -9.81 9.55 -5.65
CA ILE A 157 -11.14 8.97 -5.49
C ILE A 157 -11.82 9.69 -4.32
N ARG A 158 -12.85 10.47 -4.63
CA ARG A 158 -13.65 11.22 -3.65
C ARG A 158 -14.91 10.42 -3.28
N GLU A 159 -15.66 10.91 -2.30
CA GLU A 159 -16.93 10.31 -1.87
C GLU A 159 -17.95 10.16 -2.98
N ASP A 160 -17.94 11.06 -3.96
CA ASP A 160 -18.85 11.10 -5.09
C ASP A 160 -18.30 10.40 -6.35
N ASP A 161 -17.16 9.68 -6.26
CA ASP A 161 -16.61 8.99 -7.42
C ASP A 161 -17.60 7.94 -7.96
N PRO A 162 -18.10 8.09 -9.21
CA PRO A 162 -19.17 7.23 -9.72
C PRO A 162 -18.76 5.76 -9.81
N TYR A 163 -17.50 5.50 -10.18
CA TYR A 163 -17.00 4.13 -10.33
C TYR A 163 -16.85 3.45 -8.96
N PHE A 164 -16.24 4.13 -7.99
CA PHE A 164 -16.07 3.59 -6.64
C PHE A 164 -17.43 3.30 -5.96
N THR A 165 -18.38 4.22 -6.11
CA THR A 165 -19.77 4.03 -5.62
C THR A 165 -20.44 2.83 -6.27
N GLN A 166 -20.28 2.70 -7.60
CA GLN A 166 -20.88 1.60 -8.36
C GLN A 166 -20.32 0.25 -7.91
N ILE A 167 -18.99 0.08 -7.85
CA ILE A 167 -18.38 -1.21 -7.49
C ILE A 167 -18.68 -1.58 -6.03
N SER A 168 -18.71 -0.61 -5.11
CA SER A 168 -19.06 -0.85 -3.70
C SER A 168 -20.49 -1.39 -3.55
N LYS A 169 -21.45 -0.78 -4.28
CA LYS A 169 -22.84 -1.25 -4.31
C LYS A 169 -22.96 -2.65 -4.90
N GLN A 170 -22.37 -2.87 -6.07
CA GLN A 170 -22.42 -4.17 -6.76
C GLN A 170 -21.78 -5.28 -5.93
N TRP A 171 -20.66 -5.00 -5.25
CA TRP A 171 -20.01 -5.95 -4.36
C TRP A 171 -20.89 -6.31 -3.15
N SER A 172 -21.51 -5.31 -2.52
CA SER A 172 -22.44 -5.53 -1.42
C SER A 172 -23.64 -6.40 -1.82
N GLU A 173 -24.20 -6.18 -3.00
CA GLU A 173 -25.29 -6.99 -3.55
C GLU A 173 -24.83 -8.42 -3.87
N THR A 174 -23.64 -8.57 -4.42
CA THR A 174 -23.03 -9.88 -4.74
C THR A 174 -22.82 -10.71 -3.48
N LEU A 175 -22.30 -10.11 -2.41
CA LEU A 175 -22.11 -10.80 -1.13
C LEU A 175 -23.45 -11.26 -0.52
N ARG A 176 -24.48 -10.42 -0.54
CA ARG A 176 -25.82 -10.78 -0.06
C ARG A 176 -26.42 -11.93 -0.84
N ARG A 177 -26.28 -11.90 -2.17
CA ARG A 177 -26.75 -12.97 -3.05
C ARG A 177 -25.98 -14.26 -2.81
N GLY A 178 -24.66 -14.20 -2.76
CA GLY A 178 -23.81 -15.35 -2.49
C GLY A 178 -24.17 -16.05 -1.17
N LEU A 179 -24.47 -15.28 -0.11
CA LEU A 179 -24.94 -15.84 1.16
C LEU A 179 -26.28 -16.60 1.03
N GLN A 180 -27.22 -16.08 0.23
CA GLN A 180 -28.52 -16.71 -0.02
C GLN A 180 -28.44 -17.97 -0.89
N GLU A 181 -27.41 -18.06 -1.74
CA GLU A 181 -27.15 -19.21 -2.61
C GLU A 181 -26.42 -20.35 -1.91
N LEU A 182 -25.87 -20.12 -0.71
CA LEU A 182 -25.24 -21.18 0.08
C LEU A 182 -26.27 -22.23 0.53
N PRO A 183 -25.87 -23.51 0.61
CA PRO A 183 -26.74 -24.56 1.16
C PRO A 183 -27.24 -24.19 2.55
N LYS A 184 -28.54 -24.47 2.81
CA LYS A 184 -29.09 -24.32 4.16
C LYS A 184 -28.35 -25.26 5.12
N PRO A 185 -28.13 -24.85 6.38
CA PRO A 185 -27.59 -25.77 7.37
C PRO A 185 -28.51 -26.97 7.54
N THR A 186 -27.91 -28.12 7.82
CA THR A 186 -28.62 -29.38 8.06
C THR A 186 -29.35 -29.33 9.42
N THR A 187 -30.33 -30.22 9.61
CA THR A 187 -31.21 -30.21 10.81
C THR A 187 -30.46 -30.51 12.12
N ASP A 188 -29.27 -31.10 12.06
CA ASP A 188 -28.38 -31.32 13.22
C ASP A 188 -27.77 -30.01 13.77
N TYR A 189 -27.92 -28.89 13.07
CA TYR A 189 -27.68 -27.54 13.61
C TYR A 189 -28.84 -27.03 14.48
N GLY A 190 -29.93 -27.79 14.65
CA GLY A 190 -31.08 -27.41 15.48
C GLY A 190 -31.98 -26.34 14.85
N LEU A 191 -31.96 -26.23 13.52
CA LEU A 191 -32.83 -25.34 12.72
C LEU A 191 -34.11 -26.03 12.25
#